data_AF-A0A2V9KCL3-F1
#
_entry.id   AF-A0A2V9KCL3-F1
#
_cell.length_a   1.000
_cell.length_b   1.000
_cell.length_c   1.000
_cell.angle_alpha   90.00
_cell.angle_beta   90.00
_cell.angle_gamma   90.00
#
_symmetry.space_group_name_H-M   'P 1'
#
loop_
_entity.id
_entity.type
_entity.pdbx_description
1 polymer ?
#
loop_
_entity_poly.entity_id
_entity_poly.type
_entity_poly.pdbx_seq_one_letter_code
_entity_poly.pdbx_strand_id
1 'polypeptide(L)' 'MLDWSQCPKVEGSPDKVSGAWVFRGSRVPVRSLFENLEAGATVEEFLKWFPGVERGQVEAVLECARRSLAEAPGR' A
#
# COMPACT_ATOMS: atom_id res chain seq x y z
N MET A 1 -11.02 -2.96 10.80
CA MET A 1 -10.23 -1.74 10.52
C MET A 1 -8.88 -2.20 10.00
N LEU A 2 -8.38 -1.64 8.89
CA LEU A 2 -7.13 -2.12 8.28
C LEU A 2 -5.92 -1.78 9.15
N ASP A 3 -5.25 -2.81 9.66
CA ASP A 3 -3.98 -2.70 10.39
C ASP A 3 -2.79 -2.95 9.46
N TRP A 4 -2.22 -1.86 8.96
CA TRP A 4 -1.06 -1.88 8.07
C TRP A 4 0.22 -2.44 8.72
N SER A 5 0.29 -2.52 10.05
CA SER A 5 1.46 -3.11 10.72
C SER A 5 1.60 -4.62 10.45
N GLN A 6 0.51 -5.28 10.06
CA GLN A 6 0.48 -6.69 9.70
C GLN A 6 0.82 -6.94 8.22
N CYS A 7 1.13 -5.90 7.46
CA CYS A 7 1.44 -5.98 6.04
C CYS A 7 2.95 -6.08 5.81
N PRO A 8 3.47 -7.20 5.27
CA PRO A 8 4.91 -7.49 5.27
C PRO A 8 5.74 -6.60 4.34
N LYS A 9 5.09 -5.87 3.41
CA LYS A 9 5.74 -5.06 2.37
C LYS A 9 5.56 -3.55 2.53
N VAL A 10 4.97 -3.13 3.64
CA VAL A 10 4.90 -1.72 4.03
C VAL A 10 5.77 -1.49 5.27
N GLU A 11 6.12 -0.24 5.48
CA GLU A 11 6.75 0.21 6.72
C GLU A 11 6.19 1.58 7.10
N GLY A 12 6.00 1.78 8.40
CA GLY A 12 5.65 3.07 8.99
C GLY A 12 6.80 3.52 9.85
N SER A 13 7.21 4.77 9.72
CA SER A 13 8.16 5.40 10.63
C SER A 13 7.71 6.83 10.89
N PRO A 14 7.71 7.29 12.15
CA PRO A 14 7.40 8.68 12.48
C PRO A 14 8.23 9.68 11.66
N ASP A 15 9.44 9.28 11.29
CA ASP A 15 10.42 10.09 10.56
C ASP A 15 10.24 10.04 9.03
N LYS A 16 9.36 9.18 8.51
CA LYS A 16 9.10 9.02 7.07
C LYS A 16 7.76 9.63 6.71
N VAL A 17 7.79 10.64 5.84
CA VAL A 17 6.59 11.24 5.20
C VAL A 17 5.51 11.58 6.25
N SER A 18 5.92 12.20 7.35
CA SER A 18 5.02 12.60 8.45
C SER A 18 4.22 11.42 9.07
N GLY A 19 4.81 10.23 9.13
CA GLY A 19 4.18 9.04 9.71
C GLY A 19 3.30 8.23 8.75
N ALA A 20 3.32 8.53 7.45
CA ALA A 20 2.58 7.75 6.46
C ALA A 20 3.17 6.34 6.26
N TRP A 21 2.31 5.37 5.96
CA TRP A 21 2.73 4.06 5.49
C TRP A 21 3.31 4.16 4.09
N VAL A 22 4.53 3.66 3.90
CA VAL A 22 5.24 3.65 2.62
C VAL A 22 5.52 2.21 2.19
N PHE A 23 5.70 2.00 0.88
CA PHE A 23 6.24 0.73 0.39
C PHE A 23 7.65 0.54 0.96
N ARG A 24 7.93 -0.63 1.53
CA ARG A 24 9.20 -0.92 2.21
C ARG A 24 10.40 -0.64 1.30
N GLY A 25 11.38 0.08 1.81
CA GLY A 25 12.58 0.43 1.04
C GLY A 25 12.37 1.57 0.03
N SER A 26 11.17 2.16 -0.01
CA SER A 26 10.85 3.32 -0.82
C SER A 26 10.43 4.51 0.06
N ARG A 27 10.23 5.67 -0.56
CA ARG A 27 9.53 6.82 0.04
C ARG A 27 8.12 6.99 -0.52
N VAL A 28 7.64 6.03 -1.30
CA VAL A 28 6.35 6.11 -1.99
C VAL A 28 5.24 5.75 -1.01
N PRO A 29 4.28 6.64 -0.74
CA PRO A 29 3.16 6.35 0.14
C PRO A 29 2.29 5.23 -0.42
N VAL A 30 1.81 4.34 0.46
CA VAL A 30 0.81 3.32 0.12
C VAL A 30 -0.47 3.96 -0.41
N ARG A 31 -0.85 5.12 0.14
CA ARG A 31 -1.98 5.92 -0.35
C ARG A 31 -1.88 6.23 -1.85
N SER A 32 -0.68 6.52 -2.34
CA SER A 32 -0.48 6.87 -3.75
C SER A 32 -0.89 5.74 -4.69
N LEU A 33 -0.78 4.47 -4.28
CA LEU A 33 -1.32 3.36 -5.08
C LEU A 33 -2.83 3.54 -5.30
N PHE A 34 -3.59 3.70 -4.23
CA PHE A 34 -5.05 3.81 -4.30
C PHE A 34 -5.50 5.07 -5.04
N GLU A 35 -4.87 6.22 -4.80
CA GLU A 35 -5.16 7.46 -5.54
C GLU A 35 -4.96 7.30 -7.05
N ASN A 36 -3.90 6.61 -7.48
CA ASN A 36 -3.65 6.36 -8.91
C ASN A 36 -4.65 5.36 -9.50
N LEU A 37 -5.00 4.30 -8.76
CA LEU A 37 -6.03 3.34 -9.18
C LEU A 37 -7.42 4.00 -9.30
N GLU A 38 -7.78 4.87 -8.35
CA GLU A 38 -9.02 5.66 -8.38
C GLU A 38 -9.05 6.62 -9.59
N ALA A 39 -7.90 7.16 -9.99
CA ALA A 39 -7.75 7.97 -11.19
C ALA A 39 -7.75 7.15 -12.51
N GLY A 40 -7.88 5.83 -12.43
CA GLY A 40 -7.99 4.94 -13.59
C GLY A 40 -6.65 4.35 -14.08
N ALA A 41 -5.56 4.53 -13.33
CA ALA A 41 -4.29 3.91 -13.66
C ALA A 41 -4.32 2.39 -13.43
N THR A 42 -3.51 1.67 -14.20
CA THR A 42 -3.20 0.26 -13.98
C THR A 42 -2.02 0.08 -13.02
N VAL A 43 -1.87 -1.13 -12.47
CA VAL A 43 -0.68 -1.50 -11.67
C VAL A 43 0.59 -1.36 -12.50
N GLU A 44 0.53 -1.72 -13.78
CA GLU A 44 1.65 -1.62 -14.72
C GLU A 44 2.10 -0.16 -14.90
N GLU A 45 1.17 0.78 -14.99
CA GLU A 45 1.47 2.21 -15.09
C GLU A 45 2.06 2.76 -13.78
N PHE A 46 1.47 2.39 -12.64
CA PHE A 46 1.99 2.77 -11.33
C PHE A 46 3.46 2.33 -11.15
N LEU A 47 3.79 1.09 -11.50
CA LEU A 47 5.16 0.56 -11.40
C LEU A 47 6.14 1.29 -12.34
N LYS A 48 5.67 1.80 -13.49
CA LYS A 48 6.50 2.63 -14.38
C LYS A 48 6.81 3.99 -13.77
N TRP A 49 5.87 4.61 -13.06
CA TRP A 49 6.06 5.91 -12.42
C TRP A 49 6.88 5.81 -11.13
N PHE A 50 6.80 4.67 -10.44
CA PHE A 50 7.47 4.43 -9.16
C PHE A 50 8.40 3.21 -9.25
N PRO A 51 9.56 3.31 -9.92
CA PRO A 51 10.47 2.18 -10.12
C PRO A 51 11.10 1.64 -8.82
N GLY A 52 10.98 2.39 -7.71
CA GLY A 52 11.36 1.92 -6.36
C GLY A 52 10.30 1.04 -5.68
N VAL A 53 9.19 0.73 -6.35
CA VAL A 53 8.15 -0.19 -5.87
C VAL A 53 8.13 -1.41 -6.77
N GLU A 54 8.20 -2.60 -6.16
CA GLU A 54 8.10 -3.86 -6.88
C GLU A 54 6.65 -4.35 -6.96
N ARG A 55 6.32 -5.11 -8.01
CA ARG A 55 4.99 -5.72 -8.18
C ARG A 55 4.54 -6.50 -6.96
N GLY A 56 5.43 -7.32 -6.38
CA GLY A 56 5.12 -8.12 -5.19
C GLY A 56 4.78 -7.26 -3.97
N GLN A 57 5.22 -5.99 -3.91
CA GLN A 57 4.81 -5.08 -2.86
C GLN A 57 3.40 -4.54 -3.09
N VAL A 58 3.06 -4.19 -4.34
CA VAL A 58 1.69 -3.79 -4.72
C VAL A 58 0.70 -4.91 -4.44
N GLU A 59 1.00 -6.14 -4.85
CA GLU A 59 0.15 -7.31 -4.60
C GLU A 59 -0.06 -7.56 -3.10
N ALA A 60 1.00 -7.44 -2.29
CA ALA A 60 0.89 -7.59 -0.84
C ALA A 60 0.02 -6.51 -0.19
N VAL A 61 0.09 -5.26 -0.68
CA VAL A 61 -0.75 -4.15 -0.21
C VAL A 61 -2.22 -4.40 -0.56
N LEU A 62 -2.52 -4.82 -1.80
CA LEU A 62 -3.88 -5.14 -2.24
C LEU A 62 -4.45 -6.32 -1.45
N GLU A 63 -3.65 -7.35 -1.20
CA GLU A 63 -4.06 -8.51 -0.40
C GLU A 63 -4.34 -8.12 1.05
N CYS A 64 -3.54 -7.25 1.64
CA CYS A 64 -3.80 -6.70 2.97
C CYS A 64 -5.13 -5.96 3.05
N ALA A 65 -5.38 -5.05 2.09
CA ALA A 65 -6.64 -4.34 2.01
C ALA A 65 -7.81 -5.32 1.87
N ARG A 66 -7.68 -6.31 0.98
CA ARG A 66 -8.69 -7.37 0.78
C ARG A 66 -8.96 -8.17 2.06
N ARG A 67 -7.94 -8.56 2.82
CA ARG A 67 -8.09 -9.29 4.09
C ARG A 67 -8.86 -8.49 5.13
N SER A 68 -8.65 -7.17 5.18
CA SER A 68 -9.42 -6.31 6.10
C SER A 68 -10.92 -6.23 5.80
N LEU A 69 -11.33 -6.63 4.59
CA LEU A 69 -12.74 -6.77 4.21
C LEU A 69 -13.34 -8.11 4.65
N ALA A 70 -12.51 -9.14 4.84
CA ALA A 70 -12.92 -10.48 5.27
C ALA A 70 -13.12 -10.58 6.79
N GLU A 71 -12.54 -9.65 7.56
CA GLU A 71 -12.93 -9.41 8.93
C GLU A 71 -14.31 -8.74 8.95
N ALA A 72 -15.36 -9.57 9.00
CA ALA A 72 -16.74 -9.12 9.13
C ALA A 72 -16.88 -8.08 10.26
N PRO A 73 -17.82 -7.12 10.16
CA PRO A 73 -18.13 -6.29 11.32
C PRO A 73 -18.46 -7.23 12.49
N GLY A 74 -17.74 -7.04 13.60
CA GLY A 74 -18.09 -7.68 14.86
C GLY A 74 -19.58 -7.45 15.13
N ARG A 75 -20.23 -8.52 15.57
CA ARG A 75 -21.64 -8.61 15.98
C ARG A 75 -22.19 -7.33 16.60
#